data_AF-A0A2W4SLW2-F1
#
_entry.id   AF-A0A2W4SLW2-F1
#
_cell.length_a   1.000
_cell.length_b   1.000
_cell.length_c   1.000
_cell.angle_alpha   90.00
_cell.angle_beta   90.00
_cell.angle_gamma   90.00
#
_symmetry.space_group_name_H-M   'P 1'
#
loop_
_entity.id
_entity.type
_entity.pdbx_description
1 polymer ?
#
loop_
_entity_poly.entity_id
_entity_poly.type
_entity_poly.pdbx_seq_one_letter_code
_entity_poly.pdbx_strand_id
1 'polypeptide(L)'
;FNTLLLMPLVMPGIVLGTAIYVFQIETEIATGLPVMGSQGGLIAAHTLVVIPWVVRLVTASLVGFDRTIEEAAQNLGAGPFTTCRRVTLPSIRPGIVAAGLFGFVTSFGNLEMSLFLVGPGRTTLPIAILQYLEWKIDPTVAAASLIQIVLIAVAMIVTDRYVKLSRVV
;
A
#
# COMPACT_ATOMS: atom_id res chain seq x y z
N PHE A 1 -17.54 11.29 -3.52
CA PHE A 1 -16.84 10.29 -2.67
C PHE A 1 -15.58 9.75 -3.34
N ASN A 2 -15.66 9.26 -4.59
CA ASN A 2 -14.49 8.72 -5.31
C ASN A 2 -13.31 9.70 -5.37
N THR A 3 -13.57 10.99 -5.59
CA THR A 3 -12.53 12.03 -5.64
C THR A 3 -11.75 12.17 -4.32
N LEU A 4 -12.40 12.07 -3.15
CA LEU A 4 -11.73 12.17 -1.85
C LEU A 4 -10.76 11.00 -1.62
N LEU A 5 -11.15 9.79 -2.04
CA LEU A 5 -10.31 8.59 -1.89
C LEU A 5 -9.11 8.58 -2.83
N LEU A 6 -9.20 9.31 -3.95
CA LEU A 6 -8.13 9.42 -4.95
C LEU A 6 -7.22 10.63 -4.72
N MET A 7 -7.56 11.54 -3.79
CA MET A 7 -6.75 12.74 -3.49
C MET A 7 -5.25 12.44 -3.25
N PRO A 8 -4.86 11.40 -2.48
CA PRO A 8 -3.44 11.13 -2.25
C PRO A 8 -2.65 10.80 -3.53
N LEU A 9 -3.30 10.31 -4.59
CA LEU A 9 -2.67 10.01 -5.88
C LEU A 9 -2.41 11.26 -6.72
N VAL A 10 -3.17 12.34 -6.50
CA VAL A 10 -3.07 13.58 -7.27
C VAL A 10 -2.00 14.51 -6.69
N MET A 11 -1.71 14.35 -5.40
CA MET A 11 -0.71 15.15 -4.70
C MET A 11 0.71 14.73 -5.10
N PRO A 12 1.64 15.66 -5.35
CA PRO A 12 3.05 15.33 -5.48
C PRO A 12 3.55 14.62 -4.21
N GLY A 13 4.35 13.55 -4.35
CA GLY A 13 4.80 12.73 -3.23
C GLY A 13 5.54 13.52 -2.15
N ILE A 14 6.34 14.50 -2.54
CA ILE A 14 7.05 15.42 -1.62
C ILE A 14 6.06 16.24 -0.80
N VAL A 15 5.01 16.79 -1.43
CA VAL A 15 3.99 17.60 -0.76
C VAL A 15 3.20 16.76 0.23
N LEU A 16 2.87 15.52 -0.15
CA LEU A 16 2.16 14.59 0.74
C LEU A 16 3.04 14.17 1.93
N GLY A 17 4.33 13.90 1.69
CA GLY A 17 5.29 13.55 2.73
C GLY A 17 5.50 14.69 3.74
N THR A 18 5.69 15.93 3.28
CA THR A 18 5.82 17.08 4.17
C THR A 18 4.53 17.38 4.92
N ALA A 19 3.37 17.29 4.27
CA ALA A 19 2.07 17.51 4.91
C ALA A 19 1.83 16.52 6.05
N ILE A 20 2.12 15.23 5.84
CA ILE A 20 1.94 14.21 6.87
C ILE A 20 2.99 14.36 7.99
N TYR A 21 4.21 14.79 7.67
CA TYR A 21 5.20 15.13 8.67
C TYR A 21 4.74 16.27 9.59
N VAL A 22 4.21 17.37 9.02
CA VAL A 22 3.63 18.48 9.80
C VAL A 22 2.45 17.99 10.64
N PHE A 23 1.58 17.16 10.07
CA PHE A 23 0.46 16.57 10.81
C PHE A 23 0.92 15.73 12.01
N GLN A 24 2.00 14.96 11.88
CA GLN A 24 2.57 14.19 13.00
C GLN A 24 3.13 15.09 14.11
N ILE A 25 3.78 16.20 13.74
CA ILE A 25 4.25 17.20 14.70
C ILE A 25 3.08 17.81 15.47
N GLU A 26 2.04 18.27 14.77
CA GLU A 26 0.86 18.86 15.41
C GLU A 26 0.16 17.86 16.33
N THR A 27 0.07 16.59 15.91
CA THR A 27 -0.51 15.52 16.71
C THR A 27 0.30 15.24 17.97
N GLU A 28 1.64 15.21 17.87
CA GLU A 28 2.54 15.03 19.00
C GLU A 28 2.44 16.19 19.99
N ILE A 29 2.36 17.43 19.50
CA ILE A 29 2.16 18.62 20.36
C ILE A 29 0.80 18.55 21.07
N ALA A 30 -0.27 18.14 20.37
CA ALA A 30 -1.61 18.09 20.93
C ALA A 30 -1.82 16.93 21.92
N THR A 31 -1.20 15.78 21.69
CA THR A 31 -1.42 14.56 22.48
C THR A 31 -0.30 14.23 23.46
N GLY A 32 0.87 14.83 23.30
CA GLY A 32 2.10 14.50 24.04
C GLY A 32 2.69 13.12 23.71
N LEU A 33 2.14 12.42 22.71
CA LEU A 33 2.62 11.11 22.29
C LEU A 33 3.75 11.26 21.27
N PRO A 34 4.85 10.49 21.38
CA PRO A 34 5.93 10.54 20.41
C PRO A 34 5.50 9.87 19.09
N VAL A 35 5.06 10.67 18.12
CA VAL A 35 4.60 10.21 16.81
C VAL A 35 5.64 10.52 15.74
N MET A 36 6.33 11.66 15.82
CA MET A 36 7.33 12.08 14.85
C MET A 36 8.53 11.12 14.84
N GLY A 37 8.96 10.69 13.66
CA GLY A 37 10.08 9.74 13.52
C GLY A 37 9.83 8.36 14.17
N SER A 38 8.61 8.08 14.61
CA SER A 38 8.24 6.79 15.20
C SER A 38 7.95 5.76 14.12
N GLN A 39 8.16 4.49 14.44
CA GLN A 39 7.82 3.38 13.53
C GLN A 39 6.30 3.36 13.24
N GLY A 40 5.47 3.67 14.24
CA GLY A 40 4.02 3.73 14.10
C GLY A 40 3.58 4.84 13.14
N GLY A 41 4.15 6.04 13.28
CA GLY A 41 3.91 7.16 12.37
C GLY A 41 4.31 6.84 10.93
N LEU A 42 5.45 6.19 10.73
CA LEU A 42 5.90 5.73 9.41
C LEU A 42 4.94 4.69 8.81
N ILE A 43 4.50 3.69 9.58
CA ILE A 43 3.55 2.67 9.12
C ILE A 43 2.20 3.32 8.75
N ALA A 44 1.68 4.23 9.58
CA ALA A 44 0.41 4.90 9.33
C ALA A 44 0.45 5.73 8.03
N ALA A 45 1.55 6.43 7.81
CA ALA A 45 1.82 7.19 6.60
C ALA A 45 1.85 6.33 5.33
N HIS A 46 2.64 5.26 5.35
CA HIS A 46 2.69 4.32 4.22
C HIS A 46 1.35 3.66 3.97
N THR A 47 0.60 3.34 5.02
CA THR A 47 -0.77 2.83 4.91
C THR A 47 -1.67 3.84 4.19
N LEU A 48 -1.61 5.12 4.55
CA LEU A 48 -2.41 6.18 3.92
C LEU A 48 -2.16 6.30 2.42
N VAL A 49 -0.90 6.26 1.99
CA VAL A 49 -0.52 6.33 0.56
C VAL A 49 -1.00 5.09 -0.22
N VAL A 50 -1.12 3.95 0.45
CA VAL A 50 -1.53 2.67 -0.16
C VAL A 50 -3.06 2.53 -0.27
N ILE A 51 -3.84 3.18 0.61
CA ILE A 51 -5.32 3.10 0.63
C ILE A 51 -5.96 3.28 -0.76
N PRO A 52 -5.61 4.30 -1.57
CA PRO A 52 -6.25 4.52 -2.86
C PRO A 52 -6.08 3.34 -3.82
N TRP A 53 -4.91 2.70 -3.81
CA TRP A 53 -4.62 1.51 -4.60
C TRP A 53 -5.45 0.32 -4.15
N VAL A 54 -5.54 0.11 -2.84
CA VAL A 54 -6.32 -0.98 -2.26
C VAL A 54 -7.80 -0.83 -2.58
N VAL A 55 -8.35 0.36 -2.34
CA VAL A 55 -9.76 0.67 -2.65
C VAL A 55 -10.02 0.44 -4.13
N ARG A 56 -9.19 0.98 -5.02
CA ARG A 56 -9.40 0.86 -6.47
C ARG A 56 -9.45 -0.60 -6.93
N LEU A 57 -8.52 -1.43 -6.49
CA LEU A 57 -8.42 -2.84 -6.92
C LEU A 57 -9.51 -3.72 -6.30
N VAL A 58 -9.84 -3.49 -5.03
CA VAL A 58 -10.94 -4.20 -4.35
C VAL A 58 -12.29 -3.81 -4.95
N THR A 59 -12.54 -2.52 -5.22
CA THR A 59 -13.77 -2.06 -5.87
C THR A 59 -13.90 -2.63 -7.28
N ALA A 60 -12.83 -2.65 -8.08
CA ALA A 60 -12.87 -3.27 -9.40
C ALA A 60 -13.28 -4.75 -9.34
N SER A 61 -12.79 -5.47 -8.35
CA SER A 61 -13.11 -6.89 -8.15
C SER A 61 -14.54 -7.11 -7.66
N LEU A 62 -15.06 -6.20 -6.83
CA LEU A 62 -16.47 -6.21 -6.38
C LEU A 62 -17.44 -5.87 -7.52
N VAL A 63 -17.06 -4.99 -8.44
CA VAL A 63 -17.90 -4.64 -9.60
C VAL A 63 -18.00 -5.80 -10.58
N GLY A 64 -16.93 -6.60 -10.74
CA GLY A 64 -16.94 -7.80 -11.58
C GLY A 64 -17.63 -9.03 -10.93
N PHE A 65 -18.04 -8.94 -9.67
CA PHE A 65 -18.62 -10.05 -8.91
C PHE A 65 -20.15 -10.11 -9.08
N ASP A 66 -20.68 -11.31 -9.32
CA ASP A 66 -22.12 -11.56 -9.46
C ASP A 66 -22.84 -11.54 -8.10
N ARG A 67 -23.67 -10.52 -7.91
CA ARG A 67 -24.44 -10.31 -6.68
C ARG A 67 -25.54 -11.36 -6.45
N THR A 68 -25.97 -12.09 -7.48
CA THR A 68 -26.99 -13.14 -7.33
C THR A 68 -26.53 -14.25 -6.39
N ILE A 69 -25.21 -14.47 -6.27
CA ILE A 69 -24.62 -15.46 -5.34
C ILE A 69 -24.79 -15.00 -3.88
N GLU A 70 -24.68 -13.70 -3.61
CA GLU A 70 -24.96 -13.14 -2.28
C GLU A 70 -26.44 -13.22 -1.92
N GLU A 71 -27.31 -12.88 -2.87
CA GLU A 71 -28.76 -12.98 -2.70
C GLU A 71 -29.20 -14.43 -2.43
N ALA A 72 -28.63 -15.41 -3.15
CA ALA A 72 -28.88 -16.83 -2.91
C ALA A 72 -28.45 -17.26 -1.49
N ALA A 73 -27.29 -16.80 -1.01
CA ALA A 73 -26.84 -17.08 0.35
C ALA A 73 -27.79 -16.47 1.41
N GLN A 74 -28.28 -15.26 1.18
CA GLN A 74 -29.24 -14.60 2.07
C GLN A 74 -30.60 -15.31 2.06
N ASN A 75 -31.06 -15.79 0.91
CA ASN A 75 -32.29 -16.59 0.79
C ASN A 75 -32.23 -17.92 1.55
N LEU A 76 -31.03 -18.50 1.69
CA LEU A 76 -30.78 -19.69 2.51
C LEU A 76 -30.66 -19.39 4.03
N GLY A 77 -30.91 -18.15 4.44
CA GLY A 77 -30.89 -17.71 5.84
C GLY A 77 -29.53 -17.21 6.33
N ALA A 78 -28.54 -17.00 5.46
CA ALA A 78 -27.27 -16.40 5.87
C ALA A 78 -27.42 -14.89 6.13
N GLY A 79 -27.04 -14.44 7.32
CA GLY A 79 -26.97 -13.00 7.62
C GLY A 79 -25.85 -12.27 6.86
N PRO A 80 -25.87 -10.93 6.79
CA PRO A 80 -24.97 -10.13 5.96
C PRO A 80 -23.48 -10.34 6.27
N PHE A 81 -23.11 -10.49 7.54
CA PHE A 81 -21.73 -10.79 7.94
C PHE A 81 -21.27 -12.18 7.48
N THR A 82 -22.17 -13.17 7.54
CA THR A 82 -21.89 -14.54 7.08
C THR A 82 -21.72 -14.56 5.56
N THR A 83 -22.61 -13.89 4.82
CA THR A 83 -22.53 -13.75 3.36
C THR A 83 -21.24 -13.05 2.95
N CYS A 84 -20.90 -11.92 3.56
CA CYS A 84 -19.65 -11.21 3.30
C CYS A 84 -18.43 -12.12 3.53
N ARG A 85 -18.33 -12.78 4.68
CA ARG A 85 -17.15 -13.57 5.05
C ARG A 85 -17.01 -14.88 4.26
N ARG A 86 -18.12 -15.55 3.92
CA ARG A 86 -18.11 -16.89 3.30
C ARG A 86 -18.35 -16.89 1.80
N VAL A 87 -18.97 -15.84 1.25
CA VAL A 87 -19.30 -15.74 -0.17
C VAL A 87 -18.49 -14.64 -0.83
N THR A 88 -18.65 -13.39 -0.38
CA THR A 88 -18.03 -12.22 -1.02
C THR A 88 -16.51 -12.26 -0.93
N LEU A 89 -15.96 -12.30 0.30
CA LEU A 89 -14.52 -12.28 0.56
C LEU A 89 -13.77 -13.36 -0.21
N PRO A 90 -14.17 -14.64 -0.17
CA PRO A 90 -13.53 -15.70 -0.95
C PRO A 90 -13.57 -15.47 -2.46
N SER A 91 -14.66 -14.90 -2.96
CA SER A 91 -14.84 -14.64 -4.40
C SER A 91 -13.96 -13.50 -4.90
N ILE A 92 -13.77 -12.45 -4.08
CA ILE A 92 -12.90 -11.30 -4.41
C ILE A 92 -11.46 -11.46 -3.91
N ARG A 93 -11.08 -12.62 -3.36
CA ARG A 93 -9.70 -12.92 -2.91
C ARG A 93 -8.65 -12.54 -3.96
N PRO A 94 -8.82 -12.85 -5.27
CA PRO A 94 -7.93 -12.38 -6.33
C PRO A 94 -7.63 -10.89 -6.27
N GLY A 95 -8.68 -10.09 -6.15
CA GLY A 95 -8.61 -8.63 -6.04
C GLY A 95 -7.88 -8.15 -4.80
N ILE A 96 -8.13 -8.78 -3.65
CA ILE A 96 -7.49 -8.43 -2.38
C ILE A 96 -5.98 -8.72 -2.43
N VAL A 97 -5.57 -9.85 -3.01
CA VAL A 97 -4.15 -10.18 -3.14
C VAL A 97 -3.46 -9.21 -4.11
N ALA A 98 -4.11 -8.88 -5.24
CA ALA A 98 -3.61 -7.86 -6.16
C ALA A 98 -3.44 -6.50 -5.45
N ALA A 99 -4.45 -6.07 -4.69
CA ALA A 99 -4.41 -4.86 -3.89
C ALA A 99 -3.23 -4.83 -2.90
N GLY A 100 -3.00 -5.93 -2.20
CA GLY A 100 -1.88 -6.07 -1.26
C GLY A 100 -0.52 -5.95 -1.97
N LEU A 101 -0.36 -6.58 -3.13
CA LEU A 101 0.87 -6.51 -3.92
C LEU A 101 1.15 -5.09 -4.42
N PHE A 102 0.18 -4.44 -5.05
CA PHE A 102 0.35 -3.06 -5.53
C PHE A 102 0.63 -2.10 -4.37
N GLY A 103 -0.04 -2.30 -3.24
CA GLY A 103 0.24 -1.57 -2.01
C GLY A 103 1.67 -1.77 -1.52
N PHE A 104 2.14 -3.02 -1.48
CA PHE A 104 3.51 -3.35 -1.10
C PHE A 104 4.54 -2.69 -2.02
N VAL A 105 4.39 -2.81 -3.34
CA VAL A 105 5.31 -2.21 -4.31
C VAL A 105 5.35 -0.68 -4.16
N THR A 106 4.17 -0.08 -3.99
CA THR A 106 4.05 1.38 -3.80
C THR A 106 4.74 1.84 -2.53
N SER A 107 4.53 1.14 -1.41
CA SER A 107 5.13 1.49 -0.10
C SER A 107 6.62 1.19 -0.05
N PHE A 108 7.04 0.00 -0.49
CA PHE A 108 8.43 -0.46 -0.38
C PHE A 108 9.41 0.41 -1.15
N GLY A 109 8.99 0.92 -2.31
CA GLY A 109 9.79 1.84 -3.13
C GLY A 109 9.63 3.32 -2.77
N ASN A 110 8.79 3.67 -1.78
CA ASN A 110 8.44 5.08 -1.55
C ASN A 110 9.56 5.85 -0.85
N LEU A 111 10.29 6.64 -1.64
CA LEU A 111 11.35 7.51 -1.15
C LEU A 111 10.78 8.76 -0.50
N GLU A 112 9.80 9.43 -1.11
CA GLU A 112 9.36 10.75 -0.66
C GLU A 112 8.80 10.68 0.76
N MET A 113 7.91 9.72 1.02
CA MET A 113 7.30 9.50 2.33
C MET A 113 8.36 9.12 3.37
N SER A 114 9.27 8.22 3.00
CA SER A 114 10.30 7.75 3.93
C SER A 114 11.27 8.87 4.30
N LEU A 115 11.65 9.71 3.33
CA LEU A 115 12.63 10.78 3.52
C LEU A 115 12.19 11.78 4.60
N PHE A 116 10.90 12.11 4.65
CA PHE A 116 10.37 13.06 5.63
C PHE A 116 10.03 12.43 6.99
N LEU A 117 9.66 11.15 7.03
CA LEU A 117 9.09 10.53 8.23
C LEU A 117 10.02 9.57 8.97
N VAL A 118 11.16 9.20 8.39
CA VAL A 118 12.12 8.31 9.05
C VAL A 118 12.73 9.01 10.27
N GLY A 119 12.70 8.31 11.41
CA GLY A 119 13.35 8.79 12.64
C GLY A 119 14.85 8.53 12.69
N PRO A 120 15.55 9.15 13.65
CA PRO A 120 17.00 8.99 13.84
C PRO A 120 17.41 7.53 14.03
N GLY A 121 18.57 7.15 13.47
CA GLY A 121 19.12 5.80 13.59
C GLY A 121 18.42 4.72 12.77
N ARG A 122 17.48 5.10 11.89
CA ARG A 122 16.81 4.20 10.95
C ARG A 122 17.00 4.72 9.54
N THR A 123 17.15 3.81 8.58
CA THR A 123 17.24 4.15 7.15
C THR A 123 16.46 3.12 6.38
N THR A 124 15.53 3.56 5.53
CA THR A 124 14.86 2.66 4.58
C THR A 124 15.74 2.41 3.38
N LEU A 125 15.46 1.33 2.65
CA LEU A 125 16.23 0.96 1.46
C LEU A 125 16.28 2.10 0.42
N PRO A 126 15.18 2.80 0.08
CA PRO A 126 15.22 3.92 -0.86
C PRO A 126 16.13 5.07 -0.40
N ILE A 127 16.12 5.39 0.89
CA ILE A 127 16.98 6.44 1.46
C ILE A 127 18.45 6.02 1.38
N ALA A 128 18.77 4.77 1.71
CA ALA A 128 20.13 4.25 1.64
C ALA A 128 20.67 4.30 0.20
N ILE A 129 19.86 3.93 -0.79
CA ILE A 129 20.22 4.01 -2.21
C ILE A 129 20.52 5.47 -2.60
N LEU A 130 19.67 6.43 -2.20
CA LEU A 130 19.89 7.85 -2.46
C LEU A 130 21.19 8.36 -1.81
N GLN A 131 21.40 8.06 -0.52
CA GLN A 131 22.59 8.48 0.22
C GLN A 131 23.87 7.91 -0.40
N TYR A 132 23.87 6.65 -0.85
CA TYR A 132 25.03 6.12 -1.54
C TYR A 132 25.26 6.81 -2.89
N LEU A 133 24.20 7.08 -3.67
CA LEU A 133 24.34 7.74 -4.96
C LEU A 133 24.97 9.15 -4.84
N GLU A 134 24.60 9.90 -3.81
CA GLU A 134 25.13 11.26 -3.57
C GLU A 134 26.58 11.26 -3.07
N TRP A 135 26.96 10.31 -2.21
CA TRP A 135 28.22 10.37 -1.46
C TRP A 135 29.25 9.32 -1.87
N LYS A 136 28.85 8.28 -2.62
CA LYS A 136 29.69 7.15 -3.06
C LYS A 136 29.22 6.60 -4.41
N ILE A 137 29.83 7.06 -5.50
CA ILE A 137 29.59 6.49 -6.84
C ILE A 137 30.29 5.11 -6.93
N ASP A 138 29.67 4.10 -6.34
CA ASP A 138 30.13 2.71 -6.24
C ASP A 138 29.09 1.77 -6.90
N PRO A 139 29.51 0.73 -7.66
CA PRO A 139 28.59 -0.23 -8.29
C PRO A 139 27.64 -0.96 -7.32
N THR A 140 27.88 -0.90 -6.01
CA THR A 140 26.98 -1.40 -4.96
C THR A 140 25.55 -0.86 -5.06
N VAL A 141 25.36 0.40 -5.49
CA VAL A 141 24.02 0.99 -5.68
C VAL A 141 23.24 0.23 -6.76
N ALA A 142 23.89 -0.04 -7.90
CA ALA A 142 23.28 -0.77 -9.00
C ALA A 142 22.91 -2.20 -8.59
N ALA A 143 23.76 -2.87 -7.80
CA ALA A 143 23.47 -4.19 -7.27
C ALA A 143 22.26 -4.19 -6.32
N ALA A 144 22.17 -3.22 -5.41
CA ALA A 144 21.03 -3.08 -4.48
C ALA A 144 19.71 -2.82 -5.22
N SER A 145 19.73 -1.91 -6.22
CA SER A 145 18.57 -1.65 -7.07
C SER A 145 18.13 -2.88 -7.85
N LEU A 146 19.07 -3.67 -8.38
CA LEU A 146 18.74 -4.93 -9.07
C LEU A 146 18.06 -5.92 -8.12
N ILE A 147 18.57 -6.10 -6.90
CA ILE A 147 17.94 -6.98 -5.89
C ILE A 147 16.53 -6.52 -5.58
N GLN A 148 16.31 -5.21 -5.42
CA GLN A 148 14.98 -4.65 -5.19
C GLN A 148 14.03 -4.92 -6.38
N ILE A 149 14.49 -4.72 -7.62
CA ILE A 149 13.70 -5.02 -8.82
C ILE A 149 13.35 -6.51 -8.89
N VAL A 150 14.32 -7.40 -8.64
CA VAL A 150 14.11 -8.85 -8.64
C VAL A 150 13.12 -9.26 -7.56
N LEU A 151 13.21 -8.68 -6.36
CA LEU A 151 12.28 -8.96 -5.26
C LEU A 151 10.84 -8.56 -5.63
N ILE A 152 10.66 -7.37 -6.20
CA ILE A 152 9.35 -6.91 -6.68
C ILE A 152 8.83 -7.81 -7.81
N ALA A 153 9.68 -8.16 -8.78
CA ALA A 153 9.32 -9.03 -9.89
C ALA A 153 8.90 -10.43 -9.41
N VAL A 154 9.63 -11.02 -8.46
CA VAL A 154 9.26 -12.31 -7.86
C VAL A 154 7.93 -12.20 -7.13
N ALA A 155 7.70 -11.15 -6.33
CA ALA A 155 6.43 -10.93 -5.65
C ALA A 155 5.24 -10.80 -6.63
N MET A 156 5.47 -10.14 -7.77
CA MET A 156 4.49 -10.03 -8.86
C MET A 156 4.20 -11.39 -9.51
N ILE A 157 5.23 -12.14 -9.89
CA ILE A 157 5.09 -13.46 -10.53
C ILE A 157 4.39 -14.47 -9.60
N VAL A 158 4.78 -14.48 -8.33
CA VAL A 158 4.16 -15.31 -7.29
C VAL A 158 2.67 -15.00 -7.23
N THR A 159 2.32 -13.72 -7.08
CA THR A 159 0.92 -13.29 -7.01
C THR A 159 0.14 -13.67 -8.27
N ASP A 160 0.68 -13.42 -9.47
CA ASP A 160 0.02 -13.79 -10.72
C ASP A 160 -0.27 -15.30 -10.79
N ARG A 161 0.68 -16.14 -10.36
CA ARG A 161 0.51 -17.59 -10.35
C ARG A 161 -0.59 -18.07 -9.40
N TYR A 162 -0.75 -17.42 -8.24
CA TYR A 162 -1.80 -17.76 -7.26
C TYR A 162 -3.17 -17.17 -7.62
N VAL A 163 -3.19 -16.07 -8.36
CA VAL A 163 -4.41 -15.27 -8.59
C VAL A 163 -4.95 -15.39 -10.01
N LYS A 164 -4.15 -15.87 -10.98
CA LYS A 164 -4.46 -15.86 -12.43
C LYS A 164 -4.94 -14.47 -12.86
N LEU A 165 -4.12 -13.43 -12.61
CA LEU A 165 -4.48 -12.06 -12.97
C LEU A 165 -4.76 -11.92 -14.47
N SER A 166 -4.16 -12.79 -15.29
CA SER A 166 -4.39 -12.90 -16.74
C SER A 166 -5.82 -13.25 -17.16
N ARG A 167 -6.73 -13.60 -16.24
CA ARG A 167 -8.17 -13.80 -16.55
C ARG A 167 -9.03 -12.59 -16.23
N VAL A 168 -8.49 -11.60 -15.51
CA VAL A 168 -9.24 -10.47 -14.96
C VAL A 168 -8.92 -9.16 -15.69
N VAL A 169 -7.81 -9.11 -16.45
CA VAL A 169 -7.38 -7.97 -17.27
C VAL A 169 -7.41 -8.34 -18.74
#